data_AF-A0A5B7J297-F1
#
_entry.id   AF-A0A5B7J297-F1
#
_cell.length_a   1.000
_cell.length_b   1.000
_cell.length_c   1.000
_cell.angle_alpha   90.00
_cell.angle_beta   90.00
_cell.angle_gamma   90.00
#
_symmetry.space_group_name_H-M   'P 1'
#
loop_
_entity.id
_entity.type
_entity.pdbx_description
1 polymer ?
#
loop_
_entity_poly.entity_id
_entity_poly.type
_entity_poly.pdbx_seq_one_letter_code
_entity_poly.pdbx_strand_id
1 'polypeptide(L)'
;MTPSLQGTVTIHYNKLHADPKQGKTLDIAMKKMKHRLVENLSSSTADALGLSRAILCNDSLVKKLGDLQRTEEIYQGLVDHTKRLLKAFLDLAVVYRRFGDVFCEIGVRELQQSANEAFSQFGEAHRQMEKCGIVLLTRLKPVCIA
;
A
#
# COMPACT_ATOMS: atom_id res chain seq x y z
N MET A 1 -12.19 -27.84 -39.52
CA MET A 1 -12.58 -27.21 -40.81
C MET A 1 -13.94 -26.56 -40.61
N THR A 2 -14.00 -25.25 -40.40
CA THR A 2 -15.24 -24.46 -40.39
C THR A 2 -15.52 -23.99 -41.82
N PRO A 3 -16.75 -24.13 -42.34
CA PRO A 3 -17.06 -23.68 -43.69
C PRO A 3 -17.06 -22.15 -43.76
N SER A 4 -16.36 -21.59 -44.75
CA SER A 4 -16.34 -20.17 -45.05
C SER A 4 -17.72 -19.72 -45.56
N LEU A 5 -18.41 -18.88 -44.78
CA LEU A 5 -19.62 -18.18 -45.22
C LEU A 5 -19.24 -17.08 -46.22
N GLN A 6 -19.23 -17.42 -47.50
CA GLN A 6 -19.23 -16.44 -48.59
C GLN A 6 -20.67 -15.93 -48.77
N GLY A 7 -20.99 -14.80 -48.13
CA GLY A 7 -22.26 -14.12 -48.32
C GLY A 7 -22.06 -12.61 -48.25
N THR A 8 -22.49 -11.89 -49.29
CA THR A 8 -22.47 -10.44 -49.36
C THR A 8 -23.52 -9.87 -48.40
N VAL A 9 -23.09 -9.09 -47.41
CA VAL A 9 -24.00 -8.44 -46.45
C VAL A 9 -24.45 -7.09 -47.03
N THR A 10 -25.70 -7.01 -47.48
CA THR A 10 -26.31 -5.76 -47.92
C THR A 10 -26.93 -5.04 -46.71
N ILE A 11 -26.29 -3.96 -46.26
CA ILE A 11 -26.79 -3.14 -45.14
C ILE A 11 -27.73 -2.07 -45.72
N HIS A 12 -29.03 -2.25 -45.51
CA HIS A 12 -30.01 -1.19 -45.72
C HIS A 12 -30.12 -0.35 -44.44
N TYR A 13 -29.79 0.94 -44.53
CA TYR A 13 -30.03 1.89 -43.45
C TYR A 13 -31.06 2.92 -43.91
N ASN A 14 -32.09 3.13 -43.09
CA ASN A 14 -33.10 4.15 -43.33
C ASN A 14 -32.60 5.49 -42.77
N LYS A 15 -32.34 6.48 -43.63
CA LYS A 15 -31.99 7.83 -43.16
C LYS A 15 -33.23 8.51 -42.59
N LEU A 16 -33.39 8.40 -41.27
CA LEU A 16 -34.39 9.17 -40.52
C LEU A 16 -34.14 10.66 -40.75
N HIS A 17 -35.03 11.31 -41.52
CA HIS A 17 -35.09 12.76 -41.62
C HIS A 17 -35.86 13.27 -40.39
N ALA A 18 -35.14 13.59 -39.33
CA ALA A 18 -35.75 14.16 -38.13
C ALA A 18 -36.01 15.66 -38.34
N ASP A 19 -37.27 16.07 -38.30
CA ASP A 19 -37.67 17.48 -38.25
C ASP A 19 -37.17 18.12 -36.92
N PRO A 20 -36.28 19.15 -36.96
CA PRO A 20 -35.68 19.75 -35.77
C PRO A 20 -36.69 20.30 -34.76
N LYS A 21 -37.92 20.63 -35.20
CA LYS A 21 -38.97 21.17 -34.33
C LYS A 21 -39.59 20.11 -33.40
N GLN A 22 -39.61 18.83 -33.81
CA GLN A 22 -40.07 17.71 -32.97
C GLN A 22 -38.94 17.07 -32.13
N GLY A 23 -37.68 17.32 -32.52
CA GLY A 23 -36.49 16.74 -31.89
C GLY A 23 -36.32 17.10 -30.41
N LYS A 24 -36.71 18.31 -29.98
CA LYS A 24 -36.58 18.72 -28.56
C LYS A 24 -37.52 17.95 -27.64
N THR A 25 -38.77 17.72 -28.04
CA THR A 25 -39.75 16.99 -27.23
C THR A 25 -39.43 15.50 -27.20
N LEU A 26 -39.01 14.92 -28.34
CA LEU A 26 -38.59 13.53 -28.44
C LEU A 26 -37.29 13.27 -27.65
N ASP A 27 -36.31 14.16 -27.73
CA ASP A 27 -35.06 14.07 -26.96
C ASP A 27 -35.33 14.12 -25.45
N ILE A 28 -36.21 15.02 -24.99
CA ILE A 28 -36.62 15.09 -23.58
C ILE A 28 -37.35 13.80 -23.16
N ALA A 29 -38.23 13.26 -24.02
CA ALA A 29 -38.95 12.01 -23.74
C ALA A 29 -37.99 10.81 -23.66
N MET A 30 -37.03 10.72 -24.59
CA MET A 30 -36.00 9.67 -24.59
C MET A 30 -35.08 9.78 -23.38
N LYS A 31 -34.72 10.99 -22.95
CA LYS A 31 -33.94 11.21 -21.71
C LYS A 31 -34.70 10.76 -20.47
N LYS A 32 -35.99 11.10 -20.35
CA LYS A 32 -36.84 10.66 -19.24
C LYS A 32 -37.03 9.13 -19.23
N MET A 33 -37.22 8.52 -20.39
CA MET A 33 -37.33 7.07 -20.54
C MET A 33 -36.03 6.38 -20.13
N LYS A 34 -34.87 6.89 -20.59
CA LYS A 34 -33.56 6.38 -20.18
C LYS A 34 -33.41 6.42 -18.66
N HIS A 35 -33.72 7.54 -18.01
CA HIS A 35 -33.57 7.67 -16.56
C HIS A 35 -34.44 6.68 -15.80
N ARG A 36 -35.73 6.58 -16.16
CA ARG A 36 -36.67 5.62 -15.57
C ARG A 36 -36.29 4.16 -15.77
N LEU A 37 -35.68 3.83 -16.91
CA LEU A 37 -35.19 2.48 -17.15
C LEU A 37 -33.95 2.18 -16.31
N VAL A 38 -33.00 3.12 -16.25
CA VAL A 38 -31.74 2.94 -15.49
C VAL A 38 -31.99 2.88 -13.97
N GLU A 39 -32.96 3.61 -13.44
CA GLU A 39 -33.28 3.61 -12.00
C GLU A 39 -33.92 2.30 -11.50
N ASN A 40 -34.57 1.53 -12.39
CA ASN A 40 -35.25 0.28 -12.03
C ASN A 40 -34.42 -0.99 -12.33
N LEU A 41 -33.20 -0.85 -12.84
CA LEU A 41 -32.34 -1.98 -13.22
C LEU A 41 -31.23 -2.22 -12.17
N SER A 42 -30.95 -3.48 -11.87
CA SER A 42 -29.77 -3.85 -11.07
C SER A 42 -28.48 -3.44 -11.79
N SER A 43 -27.41 -3.13 -11.05
CA SER A 43 -26.12 -2.73 -11.65
C SER A 43 -25.60 -3.74 -12.66
N SER A 44 -25.80 -5.04 -12.38
CA SER A 44 -25.45 -6.15 -13.29
C SER A 44 -26.19 -6.11 -14.63
N THR A 45 -27.45 -5.65 -14.64
CA THR A 45 -28.26 -5.57 -15.86
C THR A 45 -27.96 -4.29 -16.65
N ALA A 46 -27.62 -3.20 -15.96
CA ALA A 46 -27.17 -1.95 -16.59
C ALA A 46 -25.81 -2.10 -17.30
N ASP A 47 -24.92 -2.93 -16.75
CA ASP A 47 -23.64 -3.28 -17.36
C ASP A 47 -23.81 -4.18 -18.60
N ALA A 48 -24.73 -5.15 -18.57
CA ALA A 48 -25.03 -6.01 -19.71
C ALA A 48 -25.67 -5.26 -20.90
N LEU A 49 -26.38 -4.16 -20.63
CA LEU A 49 -27.04 -3.31 -21.63
C LEU A 49 -26.19 -2.13 -22.12
N GLY A 50 -24.97 -1.96 -21.60
CA GLY A 50 -24.02 -0.94 -22.07
C GLY A 50 -24.39 0.51 -21.71
N LEU A 51 -25.24 0.73 -20.70
CA LEU A 51 -25.85 2.05 -20.47
C LEU A 51 -25.07 3.02 -19.54
N SER A 52 -23.97 2.63 -18.88
CA SER A 52 -23.20 3.54 -18.01
C SER A 52 -21.72 3.18 -17.79
N ARG A 53 -20.94 2.82 -18.83
CA ARG A 53 -19.54 2.39 -18.61
C ARG A 53 -18.53 3.51 -18.31
N ALA A 54 -18.76 4.76 -18.73
CA ALA A 54 -17.80 5.84 -18.49
C ALA A 54 -17.93 6.50 -17.11
N ILE A 55 -19.13 6.50 -16.53
CA ILE A 55 -19.42 7.22 -15.28
C ILE A 55 -19.18 6.32 -14.06
N LEU A 56 -19.59 5.04 -14.10
CA LEU A 56 -19.44 4.12 -12.97
C LEU A 56 -18.02 3.55 -12.81
N CYS A 57 -17.25 3.40 -13.90
CA CYS A 57 -15.85 2.96 -13.80
C CYS A 57 -14.96 4.02 -13.11
N ASN A 58 -15.31 5.30 -13.20
CA ASN A 58 -14.59 6.37 -12.53
C ASN A 58 -14.67 6.24 -11.00
N ASP A 59 -15.86 5.98 -10.45
CA ASP A 59 -16.08 5.92 -9.00
C ASP A 59 -15.31 4.76 -8.35
N SER A 60 -15.26 3.59 -9.01
CA SER A 60 -14.50 2.45 -8.49
C SER A 60 -12.98 2.66 -8.53
N LEU A 61 -12.47 3.38 -9.54
CA LEU A 61 -11.05 3.73 -9.64
C LEU A 61 -10.66 4.81 -8.63
N VAL A 62 -11.51 5.83 -8.45
CA VAL A 62 -11.32 6.87 -7.42
C VAL A 62 -11.33 6.25 -6.02
N LYS A 63 -12.23 5.30 -5.76
CA LYS A 63 -12.23 4.56 -4.49
C LYS A 63 -10.94 3.77 -4.28
N LYS A 64 -10.49 3.01 -5.29
CA LYS A 64 -9.22 2.27 -5.21
C LYS A 64 -8.02 3.19 -5.01
N LEU A 65 -8.02 4.36 -5.65
CA LEU A 65 -6.99 5.38 -5.43
C LEU A 65 -6.97 5.86 -3.98
N GLY A 66 -8.14 6.15 -3.40
CA GLY A 66 -8.25 6.51 -1.97
C GLY A 66 -7.77 5.40 -1.03
N ASP A 67 -8.10 4.14 -1.34
CA ASP A 67 -7.63 2.98 -0.57
C ASP A 67 -6.10 2.82 -0.66
N LEU A 68 -5.50 3.07 -1.84
CA LEU A 68 -4.06 3.07 -2.04
C LEU A 68 -3.37 4.22 -1.31
N GLN A 69 -3.92 5.43 -1.35
CA GLN A 69 -3.39 6.59 -0.62
C GLN A 69 -3.39 6.36 0.90
N ARG A 70 -4.48 5.82 1.44
CA ARG A 70 -4.54 5.45 2.85
C ARG A 70 -3.50 4.39 3.22
N THR A 71 -3.28 3.44 2.31
CA THR A 71 -2.29 2.38 2.49
C THR A 71 -0.86 2.95 2.46
N GLU A 72 -0.59 3.89 1.56
CA GLU A 72 0.66 4.65 1.50
C GLU A 72 0.93 5.41 2.81
N GLU A 73 -0.07 6.12 3.35
CA GLU A 73 0.06 6.83 4.63
C GLU A 73 0.44 5.89 5.78
N ILE A 74 -0.15 4.69 5.83
CA ILE A 74 0.18 3.66 6.82
C ILE A 74 1.63 3.20 6.66
N TYR A 75 2.06 2.90 5.44
CA TYR A 75 3.45 2.49 5.18
C TYR A 75 4.45 3.59 5.51
N GLN A 76 4.15 4.84 5.19
CA GLN A 76 4.97 5.98 5.54
C GLN A 76 5.12 6.10 7.08
N GLY A 77 4.01 5.99 7.80
CA GLY A 77 4.01 6.00 9.26
C GLY A 77 4.82 4.84 9.86
N LEU A 78 4.75 3.66 9.25
CA LEU A 78 5.54 2.49 9.66
C LEU A 78 7.04 2.75 9.47
N VAL A 79 7.44 3.26 8.30
CA VAL A 79 8.84 3.60 8.00
C VAL A 79 9.37 4.63 9.00
N ASP A 80 8.60 5.67 9.30
CA ASP A 80 9.01 6.71 10.24
C ASP A 80 9.13 6.18 11.67
N HIS A 81 8.21 5.31 12.10
CA HIS A 81 8.30 4.64 13.39
C HIS A 81 9.53 3.74 13.48
N THR A 82 9.78 2.92 12.45
CA THR A 82 10.96 2.06 12.37
C THR A 82 12.26 2.87 12.41
N LYS A 83 12.34 4.01 11.71
CA LYS A 83 13.50 4.91 11.77
C LYS A 83 13.77 5.38 13.21
N ARG A 84 12.73 5.81 13.94
CA ARG A 84 12.86 6.22 15.36
C ARG A 84 13.28 5.06 16.26
N LEU A 85 12.68 3.88 16.07
CA LEU A 85 13.01 2.69 16.82
C LEU A 85 14.47 2.27 16.63
N LEU A 86 14.96 2.27 15.38
CA LEU A 86 16.35 1.93 15.07
C LEU A 86 17.33 2.94 15.67
N LYS A 87 16.97 4.23 15.71
CA LYS A 87 17.77 5.25 16.38
C LYS A 87 17.85 5.00 17.90
N ALA A 88 16.72 4.73 18.55
CA ALA A 88 16.70 4.39 19.97
C ALA A 88 17.49 3.11 20.27
N PHE A 89 17.41 2.12 19.37
CA PHE A 89 18.17 0.87 19.49
C PHE A 89 19.68 1.08 19.34
N LEU A 90 20.12 1.98 18.45
CA LEU A 90 21.52 2.38 18.36
C LEU A 90 21.99 3.05 19.67
N ASP A 91 21.18 3.94 20.22
CA ASP A 91 21.52 4.61 21.49
C ASP A 91 21.62 3.59 22.63
N LEU A 92 20.74 2.57 22.67
CA LEU A 92 20.82 1.45 23.59
C LEU A 92 22.10 0.61 23.40
N ALA A 93 22.48 0.31 22.15
CA ALA A 93 23.72 -0.43 21.87
C ALA A 93 24.97 0.30 22.40
N VAL A 94 25.00 1.64 22.28
CA VAL A 94 26.08 2.46 22.86
C VAL A 94 26.10 2.34 24.39
N VAL A 95 24.92 2.29 25.04
CA VAL A 95 24.82 2.09 26.50
C VAL A 95 25.36 0.71 26.90
N TYR A 96 25.04 -0.36 26.15
CA TYR A 96 25.62 -1.68 26.42
C TYR A 96 27.14 -1.66 26.38
N ARG A 97 27.76 -1.02 25.38
CA ARG A 97 29.21 -0.88 25.35
C ARG A 97 29.76 -0.22 26.62
N ARG A 98 29.15 0.89 27.04
CA ARG A 98 29.56 1.62 28.26
C ARG A 98 29.43 0.77 29.51
N PHE A 99 28.35 0.01 29.65
CA PHE A 99 28.23 -0.94 30.76
C PHE A 99 29.32 -2.02 30.70
N GLY A 100 29.60 -2.54 29.51
CA GLY A 100 30.68 -3.51 29.31
C GLY A 100 32.03 -2.98 29.79
N ASP A 101 32.35 -1.73 29.42
CA ASP A 101 33.59 -1.06 29.84
C ASP A 101 33.67 -0.86 31.36
N VAL A 102 32.58 -0.42 31.99
CA VAL A 102 32.52 -0.24 33.45
C VAL A 102 32.66 -1.57 34.18
N PHE A 103 31.98 -2.62 33.74
CA PHE A 103 32.10 -3.93 34.39
C PHE A 103 33.51 -4.50 34.27
N CYS A 104 34.14 -4.41 33.08
CA CYS A 104 35.54 -4.82 32.93
C CYS A 104 36.49 -3.99 33.82
N GLU A 105 36.27 -2.68 33.95
CA GLU A 105 37.08 -1.82 34.80
C GLU A 105 36.97 -2.19 36.28
N ILE A 106 35.75 -2.46 36.77
CA ILE A 106 35.53 -2.94 38.14
C ILE A 106 36.20 -4.31 38.32
N GLY A 107 36.03 -5.23 37.37
CA GLY A 107 36.59 -6.57 37.42
C GLY A 107 38.11 -6.56 37.62
N VAL A 108 38.86 -5.74 36.87
CA VAL A 108 40.33 -5.66 36.98
C VAL A 108 40.79 -5.13 38.35
N ARG A 109 39.95 -4.38 39.07
CA ARG A 109 40.26 -3.80 40.38
C ARG A 109 39.75 -4.65 41.56
N GLU A 110 38.95 -5.67 41.27
CA GLU A 110 38.31 -6.50 42.30
C GLU A 110 39.28 -7.56 42.84
N LEU A 111 39.37 -7.65 44.18
CA LEU A 111 40.28 -8.57 44.88
C LEU A 111 39.66 -9.96 45.03
N GLN A 112 38.34 -10.04 45.16
CA GLN A 112 37.63 -11.30 45.25
C GLN A 112 37.54 -11.95 43.87
N GLN A 113 38.23 -13.08 43.68
CA GLN A 113 38.30 -13.76 42.38
C GLN A 113 36.94 -14.08 41.77
N SER A 114 35.98 -14.56 42.56
CA SER A 114 34.64 -14.87 42.05
C SER A 114 33.86 -13.63 41.58
N ALA A 115 34.09 -12.48 42.21
CA ALA A 115 33.46 -11.22 41.80
C ALA A 115 34.16 -10.67 40.54
N ASN A 116 35.49 -10.75 40.46
CA ASN A 116 36.27 -10.40 39.26
C ASN A 116 35.78 -11.18 38.04
N GLU A 117 35.64 -12.51 38.17
CA GLU A 117 35.14 -13.38 37.10
C GLU A 117 33.72 -13.00 36.68
N ALA A 118 32.84 -12.73 37.64
CA ALA A 118 31.48 -12.27 37.37
C ALA A 118 31.47 -10.95 36.59
N PHE A 119 32.21 -9.94 37.04
CA PHE A 119 32.31 -8.65 36.36
C PHE A 119 32.89 -8.77 34.95
N SER A 120 33.88 -9.64 34.75
CA SER A 120 34.43 -9.92 33.43
C SER A 120 33.40 -10.57 32.50
N GLN A 121 32.61 -11.52 33.01
CA GLN A 121 31.53 -12.16 32.24
C GLN A 121 30.43 -11.15 31.88
N PHE A 122 29.99 -10.32 32.83
CA PHE A 122 29.01 -9.26 32.55
C PHE A 122 29.55 -8.25 31.54
N GLY A 123 30.83 -7.89 31.66
CA GLY A 123 31.52 -6.99 30.73
C GLY A 123 31.48 -7.50 29.29
N GLU A 124 31.88 -8.76 29.09
CA GLU A 124 31.88 -9.38 27.77
C GLU A 124 30.45 -9.56 27.24
N ALA A 125 29.50 -9.97 28.08
CA ALA A 125 28.10 -10.11 27.66
C ALA A 125 27.54 -8.79 27.09
N HIS A 126 27.79 -7.67 27.76
CA HIS A 126 27.33 -6.36 27.31
C HIS A 126 28.05 -5.90 26.01
N ARG A 127 29.34 -6.21 25.85
CA ARG A 127 30.05 -5.96 24.58
C ARG A 127 29.51 -6.81 23.44
N GLN A 128 29.12 -8.07 23.70
CA GLN A 128 28.48 -8.91 22.70
C GLN A 128 27.08 -8.40 22.32
N MET A 129 26.32 -7.87 23.28
CA MET A 129 25.04 -7.22 22.99
C MET A 129 25.21 -6.00 22.07
N GLU A 130 26.23 -5.17 22.29
CA GLU A 130 26.56 -4.07 21.37
C GLU A 130 26.91 -4.59 19.96
N LYS A 131 27.83 -5.57 19.84
CA LYS A 131 28.20 -6.16 18.55
C LYS A 131 26.98 -6.69 17.79
N CYS A 132 26.14 -7.48 18.47
CA CYS A 132 24.89 -7.99 17.90
C CYS A 132 23.96 -6.84 17.47
N GLY A 133 23.84 -5.80 18.28
CA GLY A 133 23.04 -4.62 17.96
C GLY A 133 23.53 -3.88 16.71
N ILE A 134 24.84 -3.68 16.56
CA ILE A 134 25.45 -3.04 15.38
C ILE A 134 25.26 -3.89 14.12
N VAL A 135 25.39 -5.23 14.22
CA VAL A 135 25.13 -6.14 13.11
C VAL A 135 23.67 -6.04 12.65
N LEU A 136 22.71 -6.01 13.58
CA LEU A 136 21.29 -5.83 13.27
C LEU A 136 21.06 -4.51 12.53
N LEU A 137 21.59 -3.41 13.04
CA LEU A 137 21.45 -2.08 12.44
C LEU A 137 22.04 -2.02 11.02
N THR A 138 23.19 -2.67 10.82
CA THR A 138 23.84 -2.72 9.50
C THR A 138 23.00 -3.50 8.49
N ARG A 139 22.37 -4.60 8.91
CA ARG A 139 21.46 -5.40 8.06
C ARG A 139 20.17 -4.67 7.72
N LEU A 140 19.68 -3.82 8.61
CA LEU A 140 18.43 -3.06 8.42
C LEU A 140 18.63 -1.71 7.71
N LYS A 141 19.87 -1.29 7.46
CA LYS A 141 20.22 -0.03 6.77
C LYS A 141 19.45 0.22 5.45
N PRO A 142 19.19 -0.79 4.59
CA PRO A 142 18.42 -0.60 3.35
C PRO A 142 16.97 -0.12 3.57
N VAL A 143 16.39 -0.39 4.75
CA VAL A 143 15.02 0.05 5.11
C VAL A 143 14.98 1.55 5.43
N CYS A 144 16.13 2.16 5.72
CA CYS A 144 16.22 3.59 6.09
C CYS A 144 16.57 4.53 4.93
N ILE A 145 17.00 3.99 3.77
CA ILE A 145 17.51 4.77 2.62
C ILE A 145 16.50 4.83 1.45
N ALA A 146 15.35 4.15 1.55
CA ALA A 146 14.23 4.36 0.63
C ALA A 146 13.41 5.60 1.00
#